data_AF-A0A1Y1KB92-F1
#
_entry.id   AF-A0A1Y1KB92-F1
#
_cell.length_a   1.000
_cell.length_b   1.000
_cell.length_c   1.000
_cell.angle_alpha   90.00
_cell.angle_beta   90.00
_cell.angle_gamma   90.00
#
_symmetry.space_group_name_H-M   'P 1'
#
loop_
_entity.id
_entity.type
_entity.pdbx_description
1 polymer ?
#
loop_
_entity_poly.entity_id
_entity_poly.type
_entity_poly.pdbx_seq_one_letter_code
_entity_poly.pdbx_strand_id
1 'polypeptide(L)'
;ANLNKRALSPHEFTPEQKKARLQNSMRILKDEPVPEGYLRFRFNEDCQYPHCGYREHQTHFHCQRPDCGYSFCDKTRFVQHTARHERLDTLMGGDFQQYRANVACGRPECAYTSNLGNTQNKASHFHCLKCDFVCTDTNKVVAHRRQHQKLDSIQAAGFEKFTPSQQCKMGNCQHSGKQTHYHCLSCHYAVLGLAQMSAHKYRHLEG
;
A
#
# COMPACT_ATOMS: atom_id res chain seq x y z
N ALA A 1 66.39 -2.65 -27.62
CA ALA A 1 65.35 -3.16 -28.54
C ALA A 1 64.01 -2.97 -27.83
N ASN A 2 63.26 -1.88 -28.04
CA ASN A 2 62.41 -1.47 -29.17
C ASN A 2 61.21 -2.41 -29.46
N LEU A 3 60.04 -1.74 -29.65
CA LEU A 3 58.75 -2.14 -30.23
C LEU A 3 57.75 -2.79 -29.24
N ASN A 4 56.47 -2.39 -29.09
CA ASN A 4 55.64 -1.40 -29.78
C ASN A 4 54.39 -1.04 -28.94
N LYS A 5 53.97 0.24 -29.01
CA LYS A 5 52.71 0.79 -28.48
C LYS A 5 51.51 0.31 -29.32
N ARG A 6 50.32 0.14 -28.71
CA ARG A 6 49.04 0.40 -29.40
C ARG A 6 47.94 0.78 -28.39
N ALA A 7 47.58 2.05 -28.45
CA ALA A 7 46.47 2.66 -27.73
C ALA A 7 45.12 2.13 -28.26
N LEU A 8 44.16 1.94 -27.36
CA LEU A 8 42.75 1.68 -27.68
C LEU A 8 42.11 3.02 -28.09
N SER A 9 41.68 3.14 -29.35
CA SER A 9 40.93 4.30 -29.84
C SER A 9 39.48 4.30 -29.31
N PRO A 10 38.88 5.47 -29.01
CA PRO A 10 37.44 5.58 -28.82
C PRO A 10 36.77 5.43 -30.20
N HIS A 11 36.01 4.36 -30.39
CA HIS A 11 35.24 4.19 -31.62
C HIS A 11 34.07 5.20 -31.61
N GLU A 12 34.26 6.33 -32.29
CA GLU A 12 33.19 7.27 -32.64
C GLU A 12 32.19 6.54 -33.55
N PHE A 13 31.04 6.15 -32.99
CA PHE A 13 29.98 5.50 -33.76
C PHE A 13 29.40 6.50 -34.77
N THR A 14 29.38 6.10 -36.04
CA THR A 14 28.76 6.89 -37.10
C THR A 14 27.27 7.12 -36.82
N PRO A 15 26.68 8.24 -37.27
CA PRO A 15 25.25 8.53 -37.06
C PRO A 15 24.34 7.43 -37.61
N GLU A 16 24.77 6.73 -38.66
CA GLU A 16 24.05 5.58 -39.23
C GLU A 16 24.10 4.34 -38.34
N GLN A 17 25.23 4.06 -37.66
CA GLN A 17 25.33 2.98 -36.67
C GLN A 17 24.52 3.29 -35.40
N LYS A 18 24.48 4.55 -34.97
CA LYS A 18 23.60 5.00 -33.87
C LYS A 18 22.13 4.83 -34.27
N LYS A 19 21.75 5.23 -35.49
CA LYS A 19 20.40 5.05 -36.05
C LYS A 19 20.02 3.59 -36.20
N ALA A 20 20.93 2.73 -36.68
CA ALA A 20 20.70 1.29 -36.83
C ALA A 20 20.56 0.60 -35.46
N ARG A 21 21.33 1.02 -34.45
CA ARG A 21 21.24 0.48 -33.08
C ARG A 21 19.96 0.94 -32.37
N LEU A 22 19.53 2.19 -32.59
CA LEU A 22 18.23 2.71 -32.17
C LEU A 22 17.07 2.03 -32.92
N GLN A 23 17.22 1.77 -34.21
CA GLN A 23 16.21 1.08 -35.01
C GLN A 23 16.12 -0.41 -34.63
N ASN A 24 17.24 -1.04 -34.31
CA ASN A 24 17.30 -2.41 -33.82
C ASN A 24 16.76 -2.52 -32.39
N SER A 25 17.07 -1.57 -31.48
CA SER A 25 16.44 -1.53 -30.16
C SER A 25 14.93 -1.29 -30.26
N MET A 26 14.49 -0.40 -31.15
CA MET A 26 13.07 -0.17 -31.44
C MET A 26 12.37 -1.41 -32.03
N ARG A 27 13.08 -2.24 -32.79
CA ARG A 27 12.59 -3.52 -33.33
C ARG A 27 12.53 -4.61 -32.27
N ILE A 28 13.52 -4.71 -31.38
CA ILE A 28 13.54 -5.66 -30.24
C ILE A 28 12.45 -5.32 -29.21
N LEU A 29 12.03 -4.05 -29.12
CA LEU A 29 10.87 -3.66 -28.33
C LEU A 29 9.52 -4.11 -28.92
N LYS A 30 9.46 -4.70 -30.11
CA LYS A 30 8.20 -4.94 -30.84
C LYS A 30 7.52 -6.28 -30.53
N ASP A 31 8.21 -7.25 -29.91
CA ASP A 31 7.73 -8.65 -29.90
C ASP A 31 7.36 -9.22 -28.52
N GLU A 32 7.55 -8.49 -27.43
CA GLU A 32 7.04 -8.93 -26.12
C GLU A 32 5.79 -8.10 -25.77
N PRO A 33 4.61 -8.73 -25.60
CA PRO A 33 3.39 -8.02 -25.23
C PRO A 33 3.61 -7.30 -23.90
N VAL A 34 3.18 -6.05 -23.84
CA VAL A 34 3.20 -5.27 -22.59
C VAL A 34 2.33 -6.01 -21.58
N PRO A 35 2.81 -6.31 -20.36
CA PRO A 35 2.00 -6.98 -19.36
C PRO A 35 0.69 -6.23 -19.09
N GLU A 36 -0.36 -6.98 -18.79
CA GLU A 36 -1.67 -6.41 -18.45
C GLU A 36 -1.56 -5.42 -17.27
N GLY A 37 -2.33 -4.33 -17.32
CA GLY A 37 -2.27 -3.27 -16.32
C GLY A 37 -1.18 -2.22 -16.56
N TYR A 38 -0.52 -2.26 -17.72
CA TYR A 38 0.46 -1.26 -18.14
C TYR A 38 0.17 -0.70 -19.52
N LEU A 39 0.42 0.60 -19.70
CA LEU A 39 0.38 1.27 -21.00
C LEU A 39 1.79 1.59 -21.45
N ARG A 40 2.05 1.42 -22.75
CA ARG A 40 3.30 1.84 -23.39
C ARG A 40 3.05 3.06 -24.25
N PHE A 41 3.93 4.05 -24.13
CA PHE A 41 3.97 5.21 -25.00
C PHE A 41 5.33 5.30 -25.66
N ARG A 42 5.36 5.52 -26.98
CA ARG A 42 6.61 5.77 -27.72
C ARG A 42 7.12 7.18 -27.44
N PHE A 43 8.38 7.42 -27.83
CA PHE A 43 9.03 8.72 -27.66
C PHE A 43 8.30 9.87 -28.40
N ASN A 44 7.51 9.55 -29.43
CA ASN A 44 6.76 10.50 -30.24
C ASN A 44 5.25 10.50 -29.92
N GLU A 45 4.82 9.79 -28.88
CA GLU A 45 3.43 9.75 -28.42
C GLU A 45 3.31 10.55 -27.12
N ASP A 46 2.32 11.43 -27.04
CA ASP A 46 2.03 12.14 -25.80
C ASP A 46 1.20 11.25 -24.87
N CYS A 47 1.78 10.91 -23.71
CA CYS A 47 1.11 10.10 -22.71
C CYS A 47 0.01 10.83 -21.93
N GLN A 48 -0.03 12.17 -21.98
CA GLN A 48 -1.00 13.00 -21.25
C GLN A 48 -0.98 12.87 -19.72
N TYR A 49 -0.08 12.07 -19.13
CA TYR A 49 0.08 11.96 -17.68
C TYR A 49 0.75 13.22 -17.10
N PRO A 50 0.10 13.93 -16.16
CA PRO A 50 0.70 15.06 -15.47
C PRO A 50 1.99 14.62 -14.76
N HIS A 51 3.05 15.41 -14.91
CA HIS A 51 4.36 15.16 -14.28
C HIS A 51 5.10 13.89 -14.75
N CYS A 52 4.79 13.35 -15.94
CA CYS A 52 5.61 12.27 -16.52
C CYS A 52 7.00 12.78 -16.93
N GLY A 53 8.04 12.33 -16.23
CA GLY A 53 9.43 12.72 -16.52
C GLY A 53 10.02 12.16 -17.83
N TYR A 54 9.28 11.29 -18.53
CA TYR A 54 9.71 10.65 -19.78
C TYR A 54 8.94 11.11 -21.01
N ARG A 55 8.00 12.05 -20.80
CA ARG A 55 7.16 12.63 -21.85
C ARG A 55 8.03 13.13 -23.00
N GLU A 56 7.73 12.70 -24.22
CA GLU A 56 8.40 13.11 -25.47
C GLU A 56 9.92 12.87 -25.53
N HIS A 57 10.52 12.22 -24.53
CA HIS A 57 11.97 12.02 -24.42
C HIS A 57 12.38 10.58 -24.75
N GLN A 58 11.54 9.60 -24.42
CA GLN A 58 11.85 8.18 -24.64
C GLN A 58 10.59 7.31 -24.58
N THR A 59 10.69 6.11 -25.14
CA THR A 59 9.64 5.10 -24.96
C THR A 59 9.58 4.72 -23.48
N HIS A 60 8.37 4.75 -22.91
CA HIS A 60 8.15 4.51 -21.49
C HIS A 60 6.83 3.79 -21.24
N PHE A 61 6.64 3.37 -19.98
CA PHE A 61 5.49 2.61 -19.52
C PHE A 61 4.86 3.30 -18.32
N HIS A 62 3.53 3.23 -18.24
CA HIS A 62 2.74 3.71 -17.11
C HIS A 62 1.96 2.56 -16.50
N CYS A 63 1.92 2.50 -15.17
CA CYS A 63 0.99 1.63 -14.46
C CYS A 63 -0.43 2.18 -14.60
N GLN A 64 -1.37 1.35 -15.06
CA GLN A 64 -2.79 1.70 -15.20
C GLN A 64 -3.55 1.66 -13.88
N ARG A 65 -2.92 1.18 -12.81
CA ARG A 65 -3.58 1.06 -11.52
C ARG A 65 -4.04 2.43 -11.03
N PRO A 66 -5.31 2.57 -10.56
CA PRO A 66 -5.83 3.83 -10.06
C PRO A 66 -4.90 4.43 -9.00
N ASP A 67 -4.68 5.73 -9.11
CA ASP A 67 -3.82 6.51 -8.21
C ASP A 67 -2.37 6.02 -8.09
N CYS A 68 -1.91 5.13 -8.99
CA CYS A 68 -0.52 4.72 -9.05
C CYS A 68 0.33 5.69 -9.87
N GLY A 69 -0.05 6.14 -11.07
CA GLY A 69 0.75 7.14 -11.82
C GLY A 69 2.28 6.93 -11.83
N TYR A 70 2.74 5.68 -11.73
CA TYR A 70 4.16 5.34 -11.71
C TYR A 70 4.58 5.07 -13.14
N SER A 71 5.64 5.75 -13.57
CA SER A 71 6.18 5.63 -14.92
C SER A 71 7.63 5.16 -14.89
N PHE A 72 8.03 4.37 -15.88
CA PHE A 72 9.41 3.90 -16.04
C PHE A 72 9.71 3.58 -17.50
N CYS A 73 10.98 3.58 -17.89
CA CYS A 73 11.43 3.28 -19.26
C CYS A 73 12.10 1.91 -19.43
N ASP A 74 12.36 1.22 -18.32
CA ASP A 74 13.02 -0.07 -18.30
C ASP A 74 12.01 -1.20 -18.08
N LYS A 75 11.97 -2.17 -19.00
CA LYS A 75 11.10 -3.35 -18.93
C LYS A 75 11.34 -4.19 -17.67
N THR A 76 12.56 -4.22 -17.12
CA THR A 76 12.84 -5.01 -15.91
C THR A 76 12.01 -4.57 -14.71
N ARG A 77 11.47 -3.34 -14.74
CA ARG A 77 10.67 -2.76 -13.65
C ARG A 77 9.26 -3.32 -13.55
N PHE A 78 8.74 -4.00 -14.57
CA PHE A 78 7.40 -4.61 -14.52
C PHE A 78 7.26 -5.54 -13.32
N VAL A 79 8.16 -6.52 -13.20
CA VAL A 79 8.09 -7.54 -12.15
C VAL A 79 8.17 -6.92 -10.77
N GLN A 80 9.15 -6.03 -10.54
CA GLN A 80 9.33 -5.37 -9.25
C GLN A 80 8.14 -4.47 -8.89
N HIS A 81 7.55 -3.80 -9.87
CA HIS A 81 6.41 -2.92 -9.64
C HIS A 81 5.11 -3.69 -9.38
N THR A 82 4.84 -4.75 -10.15
CA THR A 82 3.69 -5.64 -9.92
C THR A 82 3.80 -6.30 -8.54
N ALA A 83 4.97 -6.83 -8.18
CA ALA A 83 5.20 -7.43 -6.86
C ALA A 83 5.00 -6.43 -5.71
N ARG A 84 5.32 -5.14 -5.93
CA ARG A 84 5.03 -4.08 -4.95
C ARG A 84 3.52 -3.92 -4.74
N HIS A 85 2.74 -3.97 -5.80
CA HIS A 85 1.28 -3.87 -5.73
C HIS A 85 0.66 -5.05 -5.00
N GLU A 86 1.04 -6.28 -5.36
CA GLU A 86 0.59 -7.50 -4.67
C GLU A 86 0.93 -7.46 -3.17
N ARG A 87 2.13 -6.99 -2.82
CA ARG A 87 2.54 -6.82 -1.43
C ARG A 87 1.65 -5.80 -0.71
N LEU A 88 1.38 -4.64 -1.32
CA LEU A 88 0.52 -3.62 -0.71
C LEU A 88 -0.92 -4.12 -0.54
N ASP A 89 -1.45 -4.86 -1.51
CA ASP A 89 -2.80 -5.43 -1.45
C ASP A 89 -2.95 -6.46 -0.33
N THR A 90 -1.95 -7.34 -0.20
CA THR A 90 -1.88 -8.32 0.88
C THR A 90 -1.80 -7.64 2.24
N LEU A 91 -1.08 -6.53 2.32
CA LEU A 91 -0.84 -5.78 3.55
C LEU A 91 -2.08 -4.99 4.00
N MET A 92 -2.77 -4.33 3.06
CA MET A 92 -3.99 -3.59 3.32
C MET A 92 -5.19 -4.52 3.51
N GLY A 93 -5.26 -5.62 2.75
CA GLY A 93 -6.30 -6.65 2.83
C GLY A 93 -7.72 -6.11 2.64
N GLY A 94 -7.88 -5.03 1.87
CA GLY A 94 -9.15 -4.36 1.64
C GLY A 94 -9.65 -3.48 2.81
N ASP A 95 -9.02 -3.55 3.98
CA ASP A 95 -9.42 -2.77 5.16
C ASP A 95 -8.81 -1.35 5.18
N PHE A 96 -7.94 -1.06 4.21
CA PHE A 96 -7.21 0.19 4.11
C PHE A 96 -7.19 0.72 2.68
N GLN A 97 -7.16 2.05 2.57
CA GLN A 97 -6.93 2.77 1.32
C GLN A 97 -5.70 3.66 1.43
N GLN A 98 -4.81 3.56 0.44
CA GLN A 98 -3.62 4.39 0.34
C GLN A 98 -3.92 5.65 -0.48
N TYR A 99 -3.45 6.79 0.01
CA TYR A 99 -3.44 8.05 -0.71
C TYR A 99 -2.02 8.51 -0.89
N ARG A 100 -1.71 8.94 -2.12
CA ARG A 100 -0.41 9.51 -2.42
C ARG A 100 -0.31 10.92 -1.85
N ALA A 101 0.92 11.36 -1.62
CA ALA A 101 1.19 12.71 -1.15
C ALA A 101 0.58 13.81 -2.03
N ASN A 102 0.46 13.56 -3.33
CA ASN A 102 -0.09 14.52 -4.30
C ASN A 102 -1.58 14.28 -4.60
N VAL A 103 -2.23 13.34 -3.92
CA VAL A 103 -3.64 13.01 -4.11
C VAL A 103 -4.37 13.31 -2.82
N ALA A 104 -5.32 14.24 -2.87
CA ALA A 104 -6.14 14.57 -1.72
C ALA A 104 -7.01 13.38 -1.33
N CYS A 105 -7.04 13.02 -0.04
CA CYS A 105 -7.90 11.92 0.42
C CYS A 105 -9.36 12.35 0.69
N GLY A 106 -9.63 13.66 0.63
CA GLY A 106 -10.99 14.21 0.75
C GLY A 106 -11.56 14.23 2.17
N ARG A 107 -10.82 13.74 3.19
CA ARG A 107 -11.26 13.83 4.60
C ARG A 107 -10.88 15.19 5.19
N PRO A 108 -11.84 16.01 5.66
CA PRO A 108 -11.58 17.37 6.14
C PRO A 108 -10.61 17.41 7.33
N GLU A 109 -10.75 16.44 8.23
CA GLU A 109 -9.93 16.32 9.46
C GLU A 109 -8.64 15.50 9.25
N CYS A 110 -8.31 15.10 8.01
CA CYS A 110 -7.07 14.38 7.77
C CYS A 110 -5.89 15.34 7.78
N ALA A 111 -5.01 15.19 8.78
CA ALA A 111 -3.78 15.97 8.95
C ALA A 111 -2.86 15.97 7.71
N TYR A 112 -3.04 15.02 6.80
CA TYR A 112 -2.27 14.88 5.56
C TYR A 112 -2.96 15.48 4.32
N THR A 113 -4.25 15.88 4.41
CA THR A 113 -4.99 16.52 3.30
C THR A 113 -4.60 17.99 3.12
N SER A 114 -4.32 18.69 4.22
CA SER A 114 -4.04 20.13 4.24
C SER A 114 -2.67 20.53 3.66
N ASN A 115 -1.82 19.58 3.27
CA ASN A 115 -0.47 19.84 2.75
C ASN A 115 -0.34 19.74 1.23
N LEU A 116 -1.45 19.79 0.47
CA LEU A 116 -1.47 19.80 -0.99
C LEU A 116 -0.88 21.12 -1.55
N GLY A 117 0.45 21.26 -1.47
CA GLY A 117 1.21 22.45 -1.88
C GLY A 117 2.36 22.85 -0.95
N ASN A 118 2.47 22.28 0.26
CA ASN A 118 3.57 22.58 1.18
C ASN A 118 4.72 21.58 0.98
N THR A 119 5.93 22.08 0.73
CA THR A 119 7.13 21.31 0.35
C THR A 119 7.60 20.30 1.40
N GLN A 120 7.05 20.33 2.62
CA GLN A 120 7.54 19.57 3.77
C GLN A 120 6.86 18.20 4.00
N ASN A 121 5.64 17.96 3.52
CA ASN A 121 4.95 16.68 3.76
C ASN A 121 4.59 15.95 2.46
N LYS A 122 5.59 15.28 1.88
CA LYS A 122 5.48 14.47 0.64
C LYS A 122 5.25 12.98 0.90
N ALA A 123 4.75 12.59 2.07
CA ALA A 123 4.55 11.18 2.41
C ALA A 123 3.15 10.70 2.00
N SER A 124 3.08 9.57 1.31
CA SER A 124 1.82 8.82 1.16
C SER A 124 1.31 8.36 2.53
N HIS A 125 0.00 8.27 2.68
CA HIS A 125 -0.65 7.83 3.92
C HIS A 125 -1.75 6.80 3.64
N PHE A 126 -2.21 6.12 4.69
CA PHE A 126 -3.16 5.02 4.67
C PHE A 126 -4.30 5.32 5.64
N HIS A 127 -5.53 5.19 5.17
CA HIS A 127 -6.74 5.29 5.97
C HIS A 127 -7.31 3.91 6.22
N CYS A 128 -7.71 3.63 7.45
CA CYS A 128 -8.59 2.51 7.72
C CYS A 128 -10.00 2.81 7.16
N LEU A 129 -10.64 1.79 6.61
CA LEU A 129 -12.02 1.86 6.11
C LEU A 129 -13.05 1.44 7.17
N LYS A 130 -12.59 0.92 8.32
CA LYS A 130 -13.44 0.47 9.45
C LYS A 130 -13.51 1.48 10.59
N CYS A 131 -12.57 2.42 10.68
CA CYS A 131 -12.53 3.46 11.70
C CYS A 131 -11.74 4.69 11.23
N ASP A 132 -11.61 5.71 12.08
CA ASP A 132 -10.92 6.97 11.77
C ASP A 132 -9.39 6.89 11.83
N PHE A 133 -8.82 5.70 11.98
CA PHE A 133 -7.38 5.52 12.06
C PHE A 133 -6.67 5.90 10.74
N VAL A 134 -5.59 6.67 10.86
CA VAL A 134 -4.72 7.11 9.76
C VAL A 134 -3.27 6.88 10.13
N CYS A 135 -2.46 6.40 9.17
CA CYS A 135 -1.02 6.24 9.37
C CYS A 135 -0.22 6.42 8.08
N THR A 136 1.08 6.63 8.18
CA THR A 136 2.00 6.72 7.03
C THR A 136 2.91 5.51 6.89
N ASP A 137 2.89 4.60 7.87
CA ASP A 137 3.77 3.43 7.97
C ASP A 137 3.00 2.14 7.69
N THR A 138 3.47 1.36 6.73
CA THR A 138 2.93 0.05 6.37
C THR A 138 2.95 -0.97 7.52
N ASN A 139 3.87 -0.88 8.47
CA ASN A 139 3.89 -1.75 9.64
C ASN A 139 2.70 -1.48 10.57
N LYS A 140 2.30 -0.20 10.69
CA LYS A 140 1.13 0.20 11.49
C LYS A 140 -0.18 -0.32 10.88
N VAL A 141 -0.27 -0.36 9.55
CA VAL A 141 -1.43 -0.92 8.82
C VAL A 141 -1.67 -2.38 9.24
N VAL A 142 -0.64 -3.23 9.20
CA VAL A 142 -0.78 -4.65 9.57
C VAL A 142 -1.17 -4.83 11.04
N ALA A 143 -0.50 -4.10 11.93
CA ALA A 143 -0.78 -4.17 13.36
C ALA A 143 -2.24 -3.76 13.66
N HIS A 144 -2.69 -2.67 13.05
CA HIS A 144 -4.06 -2.18 13.20
C HIS A 144 -5.09 -3.13 12.60
N ARG A 145 -4.84 -3.72 11.43
CA ARG A 145 -5.72 -4.74 10.85
C ARG A 145 -5.87 -5.95 11.76
N ARG A 146 -4.77 -6.44 12.35
CA ARG A 146 -4.80 -7.53 13.34
C ARG A 146 -5.62 -7.16 14.58
N GLN A 147 -5.59 -5.90 14.99
CA GLN A 147 -6.44 -5.41 16.08
C GLN A 147 -7.93 -5.52 15.73
N HIS A 148 -8.34 -5.11 14.52
CA HIS A 148 -9.71 -5.32 14.05
C HIS A 148 -10.09 -6.80 14.02
N GLN A 149 -9.27 -7.65 13.41
CA GLN A 149 -9.51 -9.11 13.36
C GLN A 149 -9.70 -9.72 14.75
N LYS A 150 -8.92 -9.26 15.74
CA LYS A 150 -9.08 -9.69 17.14
C LYS A 150 -10.40 -9.23 17.73
N LEU A 151 -10.81 -7.99 17.52
CA LEU A 151 -12.09 -7.46 17.99
C LEU A 151 -13.27 -8.19 17.34
N ASP A 152 -13.20 -8.41 16.02
CA ASP A 152 -14.22 -9.14 15.26
C ASP A 152 -14.37 -10.58 15.77
N SER A 153 -13.26 -11.24 16.11
CA SER A 153 -13.26 -12.59 16.67
C SER A 153 -13.86 -12.64 18.09
N ILE A 154 -13.61 -11.62 18.92
CA ILE A 154 -14.22 -11.49 20.25
C ILE A 154 -15.74 -11.29 20.11
N GLN A 155 -16.16 -10.41 19.20
CA GLN A 155 -17.57 -10.15 18.94
C GLN A 155 -18.28 -11.39 18.37
N ALA A 156 -17.65 -12.10 17.44
CA ALA A 156 -18.17 -13.36 16.89
C ALA A 156 -18.29 -14.47 17.95
N ALA A 157 -17.44 -14.45 18.98
CA ALA A 157 -17.56 -15.33 20.14
C ALA A 157 -18.69 -14.93 21.11
N GLY A 158 -19.42 -13.85 20.82
CA GLY A 158 -20.52 -13.36 21.65
C GLY A 158 -20.06 -12.49 22.82
N PHE A 159 -18.96 -11.74 22.69
CA PHE A 159 -18.45 -10.87 23.74
C PHE A 159 -18.15 -9.45 23.23
N GLU A 160 -18.25 -8.45 24.11
CA GLU A 160 -17.77 -7.09 23.86
C GLU A 160 -16.58 -6.80 24.77
N LYS A 161 -15.50 -6.19 24.23
CA LYS A 161 -14.28 -5.87 24.96
C LYS A 161 -14.29 -4.42 25.44
N PHE A 162 -13.87 -4.19 26.68
CA PHE A 162 -13.65 -2.86 27.25
C PHE A 162 -12.22 -2.74 27.77
N THR A 163 -11.50 -1.68 27.37
CA THR A 163 -10.20 -1.31 27.97
C THR A 163 -10.41 -0.49 29.25
N PRO A 164 -9.37 -0.31 30.10
CA PRO A 164 -9.48 0.55 31.29
C PRO A 164 -9.85 2.00 30.95
N SER A 165 -9.49 2.47 29.75
CA SER A 165 -9.78 3.82 29.27
C SER A 165 -11.18 3.96 28.67
N GLN A 166 -11.87 2.85 28.39
CA GLN A 166 -13.23 2.86 27.85
C GLN A 166 -14.24 2.80 29.00
N GLN A 167 -15.29 3.61 28.92
CA GLN A 167 -16.39 3.56 29.87
C GLN A 167 -17.21 2.29 29.63
N CYS A 168 -17.26 1.41 30.63
CA CYS A 168 -18.07 0.20 30.55
C CYS A 168 -19.55 0.56 30.58
N LYS A 169 -20.32 0.02 29.63
CA LYS A 169 -21.77 0.25 29.53
C LYS A 169 -22.58 -0.48 30.61
N MET A 170 -21.95 -1.41 31.33
CA MET A 170 -22.59 -2.18 32.41
C MET A 170 -22.49 -1.40 33.73
N GLY A 171 -23.62 -0.85 34.19
CA GLY A 171 -23.68 0.09 35.32
C GLY A 171 -23.13 -0.41 36.65
N ASN A 172 -23.04 -1.73 36.86
CA ASN A 172 -22.49 -2.36 38.08
C ASN A 172 -21.21 -3.18 37.83
N CYS A 173 -20.50 -2.93 36.72
CA CYS A 173 -19.28 -3.68 36.42
C CYS A 173 -18.13 -3.30 37.36
N GLN A 174 -17.69 -4.25 38.19
CA GLN A 174 -16.62 -4.07 39.16
C GLN A 174 -15.24 -3.81 38.53
N HIS A 175 -15.10 -4.15 37.24
CA HIS A 175 -13.85 -4.02 36.46
C HIS A 175 -13.79 -2.74 35.62
N SER A 176 -14.88 -1.97 35.56
CA SER A 176 -14.95 -0.69 34.85
C SER A 176 -13.86 0.27 35.34
N GLY A 177 -13.11 0.87 34.42
CA GLY A 177 -12.02 1.81 34.73
C GLY A 177 -10.76 1.19 35.36
N LYS A 178 -10.75 -0.11 35.70
CA LYS A 178 -9.63 -0.75 36.41
C LYS A 178 -8.77 -1.61 35.51
N GLN A 179 -9.41 -2.46 34.70
CA GLN A 179 -8.69 -3.45 33.87
C GLN A 179 -9.46 -3.77 32.60
N THR A 180 -8.75 -4.34 31.61
CA THR A 180 -9.41 -4.88 30.42
C THR A 180 -10.31 -6.04 30.83
N HIS A 181 -11.55 -6.01 30.38
CA HIS A 181 -12.55 -7.04 30.63
C HIS A 181 -13.47 -7.21 29.41
N TYR A 182 -14.23 -8.29 29.41
CA TYR A 182 -15.11 -8.70 28.31
C TYR A 182 -16.47 -9.08 28.87
N HIS A 183 -17.55 -8.60 28.25
CA HIS A 183 -18.91 -8.95 28.66
C HIS A 183 -19.53 -9.88 27.64
N CYS A 184 -20.14 -10.98 28.11
CA CYS A 184 -20.97 -11.81 27.26
C CYS A 184 -22.19 -11.02 26.78
N LEU A 185 -22.47 -11.05 25.47
CA LEU A 185 -23.60 -10.34 24.88
C LEU A 185 -24.96 -10.94 25.28
N SER A 186 -24.99 -12.21 25.70
CA SER A 186 -26.23 -12.92 26.05
C SER A 186 -26.66 -12.73 27.51
N CYS A 187 -25.72 -12.76 28.46
CA CYS A 187 -26.03 -12.70 29.90
C CYS A 187 -25.27 -11.61 30.65
N HIS A 188 -24.47 -10.81 29.95
CA HIS A 188 -23.66 -9.71 30.49
C HIS A 188 -22.61 -10.10 31.54
N TYR A 189 -22.37 -11.39 31.75
CA TYR A 189 -21.33 -11.86 32.65
C TYR A 189 -19.96 -11.37 32.20
N ALA A 190 -19.18 -10.83 33.15
CA ALA A 190 -17.86 -10.29 32.90
C ALA A 190 -16.78 -11.38 33.03
N VAL A 191 -15.87 -11.42 32.07
CA VAL A 191 -14.65 -12.24 32.11
C VAL A 191 -13.43 -11.37 31.86
N LEU A 192 -12.26 -11.81 32.33
CA LEU A 192 -11.03 -11.02 32.32
C LEU A 192 -10.05 -11.43 31.22
N GLY A 193 -10.31 -12.54 30.52
CA GLY A 193 -9.43 -13.01 29.46
C GLY A 193 -10.04 -14.07 28.56
N LEU A 194 -9.35 -14.35 27.46
CA LEU A 194 -9.79 -15.27 26.40
C LEU A 194 -10.05 -16.69 26.94
N ALA A 195 -9.22 -17.20 27.85
CA ALA A 195 -9.43 -18.52 28.45
C ALA A 195 -10.78 -18.63 29.18
N GLN A 196 -11.16 -17.57 29.92
CA GLN A 196 -12.44 -17.51 30.62
C GLN A 196 -13.61 -17.33 29.66
N MET A 197 -13.44 -16.62 28.54
CA MET A 197 -14.45 -16.54 27.49
C MET A 197 -14.79 -17.91 26.91
N SER A 198 -13.78 -18.71 26.57
CA SER A 198 -13.98 -20.06 26.05
C SER A 198 -14.70 -20.97 27.06
N ALA A 199 -14.32 -20.90 28.34
CA ALA A 199 -14.98 -21.66 29.40
C ALA A 199 -16.43 -21.20 29.64
N HIS A 200 -16.71 -19.90 29.52
CA HIS A 200 -18.05 -19.35 29.72
C HIS A 200 -19.04 -19.86 28.67
N LYS A 201 -18.60 -20.14 27.43
CA LYS A 201 -19.45 -20.65 26.36
C LYS A 201 -20.23 -21.91 26.76
N TYR A 202 -19.63 -22.78 27.58
CA TYR A 202 -20.29 -24.01 28.03
C TYR A 202 -21.48 -23.77 28.96
N ARG A 203 -21.50 -22.66 29.72
CA ARG A 203 -22.65 -22.33 30.57
C ARG A 203 -23.94 -22.01 29.81
N HIS A 204 -23.82 -21.66 28.53
CA HIS A 204 -24.98 -21.44 27.65
C HIS A 204 -25.42 -22.70 26.89
N LEU A 205 -24.69 -23.81 27.03
CA LEU A 205 -25.04 -25.09 26.41
C LEU A 205 -25.80 -26.01 27.38
N GLU A 206 -25.70 -25.75 28.68
CA GLU A 206 -26.35 -26.54 29.74
C GLU A 206 -27.70 -25.94 30.21
N GLY A 207 -28.23 -24.94 29.51
CA GLY A 207 -29.48 -24.24 29.86
C GLY A 207 -30.49 -24.23 28.73
#